data_AF-Q39671-F1
#
_entry.id   AF-Q39671-F1
#
_cell.length_a   1.000
_cell.length_b   1.000
_cell.length_c   1.000
_cell.angle_alpha   90.00
_cell.angle_beta   90.00
_cell.angle_gamma   90.00
#
_symmetry.space_group_name_H-M   'P 1'
#
loop_
_entity.id
_entity.type
_entity.pdbx_description
1 polymer ?
#
loop_
_entity_poly.entity_id
_entity_poly.type
_entity_poly.pdbx_seq_one_letter_code
_entity_poly.pdbx_strand_id
1 'polypeptide(L)'
;YPQAARFLFMKNKVRMICDCRAKFVRVFQDEKLSSDWTLCGSTLRAPHGCHAQYMENMNSIGSLVMAVVVNDEDEADNGSGPSQPQKRKRLWGLVVCHHTSPRFVPLPLRYAC
;
A
#
# COMPACT_ATOMS: atom_id res chain seq x y z
N TYR A 1 -13.33 -2.14 0.05
CA TYR A 1 -11.87 -2.23 0.21
C TYR A 1 -11.47 -1.41 1.43
N PRO A 2 -11.01 -2.02 2.53
CA PRO A 2 -11.29 -1.51 3.87
C PRO A 2 -10.38 -0.33 4.22
N GLN A 3 -10.84 0.55 5.12
CA GLN A 3 -10.15 1.75 5.59
C GLN A 3 -8.68 1.49 6.02
N ALA A 4 -8.38 0.29 6.49
CA ALA A 4 -7.02 -0.19 6.79
C ALA A 4 -6.05 -0.11 5.58
N ALA A 5 -6.53 -0.39 4.36
CA ALA A 5 -5.70 -0.30 3.16
C ALA A 5 -5.30 1.15 2.87
N ARG A 6 -6.21 2.12 3.08
CA ARG A 6 -5.93 3.55 2.92
C ARG A 6 -4.86 4.02 3.91
N PHE A 7 -4.95 3.57 5.17
CA PHE A 7 -3.93 3.88 6.18
C PHE A 7 -2.56 3.28 5.82
N LEU A 8 -2.53 2.05 5.30
CA LEU A 8 -1.29 1.43 4.84
C LEU A 8 -0.63 2.21 3.70
N PHE A 9 -1.40 2.83 2.80
CA PHE A 9 -0.85 3.65 1.72
C PHE A 9 -0.19 4.96 2.18
N MET A 10 -0.56 5.45 3.37
CA MET A 10 0.15 6.59 3.98
C MET A 10 1.57 6.23 4.42
N LYS A 11 1.82 4.97 4.79
CA LYS A 11 3.15 4.45 5.17
C LYS A 11 3.91 3.85 3.99
N ASN A 12 3.22 3.04 3.18
CA ASN A 12 3.76 2.33 2.02
C ASN A 12 3.18 2.92 0.75
N LYS A 13 3.88 3.91 0.19
CA LYS A 13 3.37 4.70 -0.93
C LYS A 13 3.24 3.93 -2.23
N VAL A 14 3.99 2.84 -2.40
CA VAL A 14 3.97 2.02 -3.62
C VAL A 14 3.72 0.56 -3.26
N ARG A 15 2.76 -0.07 -3.94
CA ARG A 15 2.43 -1.48 -3.77
C ARG A 15 2.31 -2.17 -5.12
N MET A 16 3.01 -3.30 -5.27
CA MET A 16 2.96 -4.13 -6.47
C MET A 16 2.38 -5.50 -6.14
N ILE A 17 1.55 -6.02 -7.04
CA ILE A 17 1.12 -7.41 -7.10
C ILE A 17 1.47 -7.89 -8.49
N CYS A 18 2.43 -8.81 -8.61
CA CYS A 18 2.86 -9.30 -9.92
C CYS A 18 1.78 -10.14 -10.59
N ASP A 19 1.13 -11.00 -9.81
CA ASP A 19 0.13 -11.96 -10.26
C ASP A 19 -0.85 -12.23 -9.10
N CYS A 20 -2.13 -11.96 -9.31
CA CYS A 20 -3.18 -12.25 -8.33
C CYS A 20 -3.52 -13.74 -8.20
N ARG A 21 -3.13 -14.58 -9.16
CA ARG A 21 -3.39 -16.03 -9.19
C ARG A 21 -2.25 -16.85 -8.57
N ALA A 22 -1.11 -16.23 -8.30
CA ALA A 22 0.05 -16.91 -7.74
C ALA A 22 -0.26 -17.50 -6.36
N LYS A 23 0.20 -18.73 -6.12
CA LYS A 23 0.07 -19.40 -4.81
C LYS A 23 0.85 -18.63 -3.75
N PHE A 24 0.20 -18.31 -2.63
CA PHE A 24 0.84 -17.61 -1.52
C PHE A 24 1.83 -18.54 -0.79
N VAL A 25 2.95 -17.97 -0.36
CA VAL A 25 4.00 -18.69 0.36
C VAL A 25 3.89 -18.35 1.85
N ARG A 26 3.83 -19.39 2.69
CA ARG A 26 3.81 -19.22 4.15
C ARG A 26 5.17 -18.76 4.64
N VAL A 27 5.17 -17.73 5.49
CA VAL A 27 6.36 -17.29 6.22
C VAL A 27 6.41 -18.07 7.54
N PHE A 28 7.58 -18.61 7.87
CA PHE A 28 7.83 -19.27 9.15
C PHE A 28 8.47 -18.28 10.12
N GLN A 29 8.02 -18.31 11.36
CA GLN A 29 8.48 -17.45 12.44
C GLN A 29 9.01 -18.34 13.57
N ASP A 30 10.05 -17.89 14.28
CA ASP A 30 10.56 -18.57 15.48
C ASP A 30 9.49 -18.57 16.58
N GLU A 31 9.21 -19.75 17.14
CA GLU A 31 8.22 -19.97 18.20
C GLU A 31 8.54 -19.21 19.50
N LYS A 32 9.81 -18.78 19.68
CA LYS A 32 10.24 -18.01 20.85
C LYS A 32 9.73 -16.57 20.85
N LEU A 33 9.21 -16.09 19.73
CA LEU A 33 8.68 -14.73 19.63
C LEU A 33 7.27 -14.66 20.19
N SER A 34 7.05 -13.74 21.12
CA SER A 34 5.77 -13.55 21.79
C SER A 34 4.67 -12.90 20.94
N SER A 35 5.00 -12.37 19.77
CA SER A 35 4.05 -11.71 18.87
C SER A 35 4.41 -11.91 17.40
N ASP A 36 3.41 -11.85 16.52
CA ASP A 36 3.56 -12.05 15.08
C ASP A 36 4.33 -10.90 14.41
N TRP A 37 5.10 -11.21 13.35
CA TRP A 37 5.76 -10.17 12.55
C TRP A 37 4.74 -9.37 11.74
N THR A 38 4.94 -8.05 11.71
CA THR A 38 4.18 -7.21 10.78
C THR A 38 4.83 -7.18 9.40
N LEU A 39 4.20 -7.83 8.43
CA LEU A 39 4.61 -7.78 7.02
C LEU A 39 4.03 -6.58 6.26
N CYS A 40 3.39 -5.65 6.97
CA CYS A 40 2.70 -4.51 6.36
C CYS A 40 3.59 -3.69 5.42
N GLY A 41 4.88 -3.52 5.75
CA GLY A 41 5.88 -2.82 4.94
C GLY A 41 6.62 -3.68 3.91
N SER A 42 6.36 -4.98 3.85
CA SER A 42 7.02 -5.86 2.88
C SER A 42 6.52 -5.59 1.46
N THR A 43 7.45 -5.44 0.52
CA THR A 43 7.12 -5.29 -0.91
C THR A 43 6.55 -6.57 -1.53
N LEU A 44 6.74 -7.73 -0.87
CA LEU A 44 6.27 -9.04 -1.29
C LEU A 44 4.97 -9.47 -0.58
N ARG A 45 4.35 -8.56 0.21
CA ARG A 45 3.13 -8.88 0.94
C ARG A 45 2.00 -9.31 -0.01
N ALA A 46 1.54 -10.54 0.16
CA ALA A 46 0.43 -11.10 -0.61
C ALA A 46 -0.85 -10.24 -0.51
N PRO A 47 -1.65 -10.16 -1.58
CA PRO A 47 -2.98 -9.59 -1.48
C PRO A 47 -3.88 -10.44 -0.58
N HIS A 48 -4.79 -9.77 0.13
CA HIS A 48 -5.87 -10.48 0.81
C HIS A 48 -6.73 -11.22 -0.22
N GLY A 49 -7.27 -12.39 0.12
CA GLY A 49 -8.02 -13.25 -0.82
C GLY A 49 -9.17 -12.53 -1.53
N CYS A 50 -9.93 -11.69 -0.81
CA CYS A 50 -11.00 -10.89 -1.42
C CYS A 50 -10.49 -9.92 -2.50
N HIS A 51 -9.26 -9.41 -2.39
CA HIS A 51 -8.67 -8.57 -3.42
C HIS A 51 -8.14 -9.36 -4.59
N ALA A 52 -7.51 -10.51 -4.33
CA ALA A 52 -7.04 -11.39 -5.38
C ALA A 52 -8.22 -11.77 -6.29
N GLN A 53 -9.35 -12.14 -5.69
CA GLN A 53 -10.57 -12.43 -6.44
C GLN A 53 -11.13 -11.20 -7.17
N TYR A 54 -11.12 -10.03 -6.54
CA TYR A 54 -11.55 -8.78 -7.19
C TYR A 54 -10.68 -8.44 -8.42
N MET A 55 -9.36 -8.60 -8.30
CA MET A 55 -8.42 -8.39 -9.41
C MET A 55 -8.70 -9.37 -10.56
N GLU A 56 -8.90 -10.64 -10.24
CA GLU A 56 -9.26 -11.67 -11.23
C GLU A 56 -10.60 -11.36 -11.93
N ASN A 57 -11.63 -10.96 -11.18
CA ASN A 57 -12.94 -10.61 -11.73
C ASN A 57 -12.87 -9.39 -12.67
N MET A 58 -11.89 -8.50 -12.48
CA MET A 58 -11.64 -7.35 -13.37
C MET A 58 -10.64 -7.64 -14.49
N ASN A 59 -10.15 -8.88 -14.62
CA ASN A 59 -9.09 -9.26 -15.54
C ASN A 59 -7.78 -8.44 -15.37
N SER A 60 -7.50 -8.03 -14.13
CA SER A 60 -6.29 -7.30 -13.73
C SER A 60 -5.34 -8.25 -13.03
N ILE A 61 -4.52 -8.97 -13.79
CA ILE A 61 -3.63 -10.02 -13.27
C ILE A 61 -2.46 -9.40 -12.49
N GLY A 62 -1.81 -8.41 -13.07
CA GLY A 62 -0.78 -7.61 -12.41
C GLY A 62 -1.32 -6.22 -12.03
N SER A 63 -0.85 -5.68 -10.90
CA SER A 63 -1.19 -4.31 -10.50
C SER A 63 -0.02 -3.60 -9.81
N LEU A 64 0.09 -2.29 -10.08
CA LEU A 64 0.95 -1.36 -9.37
C LEU A 64 0.08 -0.20 -8.88
N VAL A 65 0.13 0.08 -7.57
CA VAL A 65 -0.65 1.15 -6.95
C VAL A 65 0.29 2.12 -6.26
N MET A 66 0.08 3.41 -6.50
CA MET A 66 0.87 4.50 -5.94
C MET A 66 -0.05 5.48 -5.21
N ALA A 67 0.35 5.89 -4.01
CA ALA A 67 -0.40 6.79 -3.15
C ALA A 67 -0.14 8.26 -3.51
N VAL A 68 -1.20 9.01 -3.79
CA VAL A 68 -1.13 10.46 -3.98
C VAL A 68 -1.43 11.11 -2.63
N VAL A 69 -0.38 11.66 -2.01
CA VAL A 69 -0.46 12.28 -0.69
C VAL A 69 -0.21 13.78 -0.82
N VAL A 70 -1.16 14.59 -0.36
CA VAL A 70 -1.10 16.05 -0.36
C VAL A 70 -0.90 16.56 1.07
N ASN A 71 -0.36 17.76 1.20
CA ASN A 71 -0.36 18.46 2.48
C ASN A 71 -1.74 19.07 2.69
N ASP A 72 -2.27 18.93 3.90
CA ASP A 72 -3.47 19.62 4.34
C ASP A 72 -3.06 21.05 4.74
N GLU A 73 -3.47 22.04 3.96
CA GLU A 73 -3.19 23.46 4.20
C GLU A 73 -4.37 24.16 4.90
N ASP A 74 -5.49 23.47 5.09
CA ASP A 74 -6.76 24.00 5.63
C ASP A 74 -6.81 24.02 7.17
N GLU A 75 -5.78 24.54 7.83
CA GLU A 75 -5.93 25.12 9.18
C GLU A 75 -5.49 26.59 9.08
N ALA A 76 -6.40 27.40 8.53
CA ALA A 76 -6.35 28.83 8.73
C ALA A 76 -6.52 29.09 10.23
N ASP A 77 -5.39 29.38 10.88
CA ASP A 77 -5.22 30.27 12.01
C ASP A 77 -6.48 30.49 12.87
N ASN A 78 -6.64 29.65 13.90
CA ASN A 78 -7.44 29.98 15.08
C ASN A 78 -6.98 29.15 16.28
N GLY A 79 -5.84 29.52 16.88
CA GLY A 79 -5.45 28.99 18.18
C GLY A 79 -3.97 29.03 18.48
N SER A 80 -3.54 30.06 19.20
CA SER A 80 -2.22 30.24 19.79
C SER A 80 -1.72 29.05 20.63
N GLY A 81 -0.60 28.44 20.22
CA GLY A 81 0.18 27.50 21.05
C GLY A 81 1.51 27.12 20.39
N PRO A 82 2.63 26.94 21.13
CA PRO A 82 3.92 26.59 20.56
C PRO A 82 3.99 25.07 20.36
N SER A 83 3.27 24.55 19.37
CA SER A 83 3.48 23.20 18.87
C SER A 83 3.86 23.29 17.40
N GLN A 84 5.01 22.69 17.07
CA GLN A 84 5.52 22.59 15.70
C GLN A 84 4.37 22.26 14.74
N PRO A 85 4.20 22.97 13.61
CA PRO A 85 3.17 22.63 12.64
C PRO A 85 3.56 21.31 11.98
N GLN A 86 3.11 20.19 12.55
CA GLN A 86 3.07 18.92 11.84
C GLN A 86 2.04 19.10 10.73
N LYS A 87 2.49 19.59 9.57
CA LYS A 87 1.71 19.65 8.33
C LYS A 87 1.00 18.30 8.17
N ARG A 88 -0.31 18.28 8.41
CA ARG A 88 -1.10 17.05 8.31
C ARG A 88 -1.02 16.60 6.86
N LYS A 89 -0.76 15.32 6.64
CA LYS A 89 -0.71 14.72 5.30
C LYS A 89 -2.02 13.98 5.05
N ARG A 90 -2.61 14.18 3.88
CA ARG A 90 -3.88 13.56 3.48
C ARG A 90 -3.69 12.68 2.25
N LEU A 91 -4.22 11.46 2.28
CA LEU A 91 -4.32 10.61 1.09
C LEU A 91 -5.40 11.18 0.17
N TRP A 92 -5.00 11.89 -0.88
CA TRP A 92 -5.89 12.47 -1.86
C TRP A 92 -6.52 11.38 -2.74
N GLY A 93 -5.69 10.44 -3.21
CA GLY A 93 -6.12 9.38 -4.11
C GLY A 93 -5.05 8.35 -4.36
N LEU A 94 -5.30 7.48 -5.34
CA LEU A 94 -4.38 6.44 -5.78
C LEU A 94 -4.22 6.51 -7.29
N VAL A 95 -2.99 6.39 -7.78
CA VAL A 95 -2.72 6.03 -9.18
C VAL A 95 -2.66 4.51 -9.24
N VAL A 96 -3.48 3.91 -10.08
CA VAL A 96 -3.62 2.46 -10.19
C VAL A 96 -3.31 2.03 -11.61
N CYS A 97 -2.28 1.20 -11.77
CA CYS A 97 -1.93 0.55 -13.03
C CYS A 97 -2.39 -0.91 -12.97
N HIS A 98 -2.95 -1.39 -14.08
CA HIS A 98 -3.38 -2.78 -14.27
C HIS A 98 -2.65 -3.40 -15.46
N HIS A 99 -2.43 -4.71 -15.40
CA HIS A 99 -1.91 -5.50 -16.51
C HIS A 99 -2.71 -6.79 -16.64
N THR A 100 -3.06 -7.17 -17.87
CA THR A 100 -3.84 -8.38 -18.19
C THR A 100 -3.01 -9.67 -18.10
N SER A 101 -1.74 -9.57 -17.75
CA SER A 101 -0.80 -10.68 -17.59
C SER A 101 0.09 -10.42 -16.38
N PRO A 102 0.76 -11.45 -15.83
CA PRO A 102 1.73 -11.27 -14.76
C PRO A 102 2.80 -10.25 -15.16
N ARG A 103 3.09 -9.28 -14.29
CA ARG A 103 4.11 -8.26 -14.57
C ARG A 103 4.89 -7.88 -13.33
N PHE A 104 6.20 -8.11 -13.39
CA PHE A 104 7.15 -7.65 -12.40
C PHE A 104 7.80 -6.34 -12.85
N VAL A 105 7.90 -5.38 -11.93
CA VAL A 105 8.61 -4.10 -12.14
C VAL A 105 9.75 -4.00 -11.12
N PRO A 106 11.02 -3.89 -11.58
CA PRO A 106 12.18 -3.73 -10.70
C PRO A 106 12.03 -2.59 -9.69
N LEU A 107 12.64 -2.75 -8.51
CA LEU A 107 12.58 -1.74 -7.44
C LEU A 107 13.08 -0.34 -7.87
N PRO A 108 14.17 -0.19 -8.66
CA PRO A 108 14.63 1.14 -9.09
C PRO A 108 13.55 1.92 -9.84
N LEU A 109 12.81 1.25 -10.73
CA LEU A 109 11.71 1.86 -11.47
C LEU A 109 10.55 2.24 -10.54
N ARG A 110 10.22 1.39 -9.56
CA ARG A 110 9.17 1.69 -8.57
C ARG A 110 9.50 2.84 -7.63
N TYR A 111 10.79 3.13 -7.41
CA TYR A 111 11.22 4.26 -6.58
C TYR A 111 11.23 5.58 -7.34
N ALA A 112 11.39 5.52 -8.67
CA ALA A 112 11.30 6.69 -9.54
C ALA A 112 9.86 7.19 -9.75
N CYS A 113 8.87 6.33 -9.50
CA CYS A 113 7.44 6.67 -9.54
C CYS A 113 6.95 7.24 -8.21
#